data_AF-A0A9W8JTY7-F1
#
_entry.id   AF-A0A9W8JTY7-F1
#
_cell.length_a   1.000
_cell.length_b   1.000
_cell.length_c   1.000
_cell.angle_alpha   90.00
_cell.angle_beta   90.00
_cell.angle_gamma   90.00
#
_symmetry.space_group_name_H-M   'P 1'
#
loop_
_entity.id
_entity.type
_entity.pdbx_description
1 polymer ?
#
loop_
_entity_poly.entity_id
_entity_poly.type
_entity_poly.pdbx_seq_one_letter_code
_entity_poly.pdbx_strand_id
1 'polypeptide(L)'
;MLSSNSLSSILGWISIACWIVVYSPQVYENYVLQSGEGLSVLFVVIWLLGDLTNLTGAILGGLLPTVILLGAYYTTCDLILLFQIYYYRWKNHRIEATHPDREGDGERAPLLNNETPREETVPAKVLILRYACALAFVIFVGTAAWWITKDDEGEDTDLVDDLTEGKKWWYIQFLGWSSALLFLGARVPQILKNFKTRCEGLSPALFFFSICGNTTYALSICAKSMDKDYLIKNGGWLAGSACTVFLDIFVLCQFSYYRYSDEVHARAGGG
;
A
#
# COMPACT_ATOMS: atom_id res chain seq x y z
N MET A 1 -16.75 22.49 18.65
CA MET A 1 -16.11 22.43 17.31
C MET A 1 -14.74 21.81 17.50
N LEU A 2 -14.36 20.80 16.72
CA LEU A 2 -13.00 20.27 16.72
C LEU A 2 -12.05 21.39 16.27
N SER A 3 -10.93 21.59 16.97
CA SER A 3 -9.91 22.54 16.53
C SER A 3 -9.19 22.00 15.28
N SER A 4 -8.64 22.88 14.44
CA SER A 4 -7.85 22.50 13.26
C SER A 4 -6.67 21.59 13.63
N ASN A 5 -6.04 21.82 14.78
CA ASN A 5 -4.97 20.97 15.32
C ASN A 5 -5.50 19.56 15.65
N SER A 6 -6.62 19.45 16.37
CA SER A 6 -7.21 18.16 16.73
C SER A 6 -7.63 17.37 15.49
N LEU A 7 -8.20 18.04 14.47
CA LEU A 7 -8.56 17.41 13.21
C LEU A 7 -7.32 16.89 12.46
N SER A 8 -6.26 17.69 12.40
CA SER A 8 -4.98 17.29 11.81
C SER A 8 -4.40 16.05 12.51
N SER A 9 -4.31 16.05 13.85
CA SER A 9 -3.82 14.89 14.62
C SER A 9 -4.65 13.63 14.38
N ILE A 10 -6.00 13.73 14.43
CA ILE A 10 -6.89 12.58 14.18
C ILE A 10 -6.63 11.99 12.80
N LEU A 11 -6.56 12.84 11.77
CA LEU A 11 -6.29 12.40 10.40
C LEU A 11 -4.89 11.75 10.27
N GLY A 12 -3.90 12.28 10.97
CA GLY A 12 -2.55 11.70 11.05
C GLY A 12 -2.55 10.29 11.65
N TRP A 13 -3.25 10.09 12.78
CA TRP A 13 -3.39 8.76 13.40
C TRP A 13 -4.16 7.76 12.54
N ILE A 14 -5.23 8.20 11.87
CA ILE A 14 -5.95 7.36 10.91
C ILE A 14 -5.04 6.97 9.75
N SER A 15 -4.20 7.88 9.26
CA SER A 15 -3.20 7.57 8.24
C SER A 15 -2.23 6.49 8.70
N ILE A 16 -1.62 6.65 9.88
CA ILE A 16 -0.71 5.65 10.45
C ILE A 16 -1.40 4.28 10.57
N ALA A 17 -2.65 4.26 11.04
CA ALA A 17 -3.41 3.02 11.14
C ALA A 17 -3.67 2.36 9.76
N CYS A 18 -3.95 3.14 8.71
CA CYS A 18 -4.05 2.63 7.34
C CYS A 18 -2.73 2.00 6.88
N TRP A 19 -1.61 2.66 7.15
CA TRP A 19 -0.30 2.20 6.72
C TRP A 19 0.21 0.98 7.50
N ILE A 20 -0.20 0.82 8.76
CA ILE A 20 0.08 -0.42 9.51
C ILE A 20 -0.60 -1.61 8.80
N VAL A 21 -1.84 -1.48 8.35
CA VAL A 21 -2.56 -2.61 7.74
C VAL A 21 -2.29 -2.80 6.24
N VAL A 22 -1.62 -1.85 5.57
CA VAL A 22 -1.54 -1.80 4.10
C VAL A 22 -0.92 -3.06 3.47
N TYR A 23 0.12 -3.64 4.09
CA TYR A 23 0.85 -4.80 3.57
C TYR A 23 0.11 -6.12 3.81
N SER A 24 -0.70 -6.20 4.87
CA SER A 24 -1.32 -7.44 5.33
C SER A 24 -2.14 -8.17 4.25
N PRO A 25 -2.98 -7.49 3.44
CA PRO A 25 -3.76 -8.16 2.41
C PRO A 25 -2.90 -8.87 1.37
N GLN A 26 -1.80 -8.26 0.93
CA GLN A 26 -0.96 -8.86 -0.10
C GLN A 26 -0.05 -9.96 0.45
N VAL A 27 0.43 -9.82 1.69
CA VAL A 27 1.14 -10.90 2.40
C VAL A 27 0.22 -12.12 2.55
N TYR A 28 -1.04 -11.88 2.89
CA TYR A 28 -2.06 -12.93 2.99
C TYR A 28 -2.39 -13.54 1.62
N GLU A 29 -2.59 -12.72 0.58
CA GLU A 29 -2.88 -13.19 -0.78
C GLU A 29 -1.77 -14.11 -1.30
N ASN A 30 -0.50 -13.69 -1.18
CA ASN A 30 0.64 -14.51 -1.56
C ASN A 30 0.66 -15.85 -0.81
N TYR A 31 0.30 -15.84 0.48
CA TYR A 31 0.24 -17.05 1.30
C TYR A 31 -0.90 -17.96 0.86
N VAL A 32 -2.11 -17.44 0.62
CA VAL A 32 -3.25 -18.27 0.21
C VAL A 32 -3.05 -18.83 -1.18
N LEU A 33 -2.63 -17.99 -2.13
CA LEU A 33 -2.37 -18.41 -3.51
C LEU A 33 -1.10 -19.26 -3.65
N GLN A 34 -0.22 -19.27 -2.63
CA GLN A 34 1.10 -19.87 -2.70
C GLN A 34 1.88 -19.40 -3.95
N SER A 35 1.71 -18.13 -4.31
CA SER A 35 2.22 -17.52 -5.53
C SER A 35 2.70 -16.09 -5.26
N GLY A 36 3.78 -15.70 -5.94
CA GLY A 36 4.33 -14.35 -5.94
C GLY A 36 4.08 -13.58 -7.24
N GLU A 37 3.20 -14.07 -8.12
CA GLU A 37 3.07 -13.53 -9.47
C GLU A 37 2.23 -12.26 -9.58
N GLY A 38 1.42 -11.90 -8.57
CA GLY A 38 0.62 -10.68 -8.66
C GLY A 38 1.40 -9.38 -8.52
N LEU A 39 2.42 -9.37 -7.66
CA LEU A 39 3.23 -8.17 -7.40
C LEU A 39 4.45 -8.08 -8.33
N SER A 40 4.72 -6.88 -8.82
CA SER A 40 5.98 -6.58 -9.51
C SER A 40 7.13 -6.58 -8.51
N VAL A 41 8.15 -7.41 -8.75
CA VAL A 41 9.38 -7.41 -7.95
C VAL A 41 10.01 -6.02 -7.94
N LEU A 42 10.01 -5.33 -9.08
CA LEU A 42 10.60 -4.00 -9.18
C LEU A 42 9.81 -2.96 -8.39
N PHE A 43 8.49 -3.10 -8.28
CA PHE A 43 7.67 -2.26 -7.40
C PHE A 43 8.12 -2.42 -5.94
N VAL A 44 8.23 -3.67 -5.46
CA VAL A 44 8.64 -3.94 -4.07
C VAL A 44 10.09 -3.54 -3.80
N VAL A 45 11.01 -3.73 -4.76
CA VAL A 45 12.41 -3.30 -4.61
C VAL A 45 12.53 -1.78 -4.51
N ILE A 46 11.79 -1.02 -5.33
CA ILE A 46 11.81 0.44 -5.25
C ILE A 46 11.18 0.93 -3.94
N TRP A 47 10.11 0.28 -3.46
CA TRP A 47 9.56 0.53 -2.13
C TRP A 47 10.59 0.30 -1.03
N LEU A 48 11.25 -0.86 -1.02
CA LEU A 48 12.29 -1.17 -0.04
C LEU A 48 13.42 -0.13 -0.04
N LEU A 49 13.85 0.33 -1.21
CA LEU A 49 14.86 1.39 -1.31
C LEU A 49 14.35 2.71 -0.71
N GLY A 50 13.08 3.06 -0.95
CA GLY A 50 12.42 4.20 -0.35
C GLY A 50 12.34 4.09 1.17
N ASP A 51 11.92 2.94 1.69
CA ASP A 51 11.76 2.70 3.12
C ASP A 51 13.09 2.62 3.86
N LEU A 52 14.12 2.02 3.27
CA LEU A 52 15.48 2.07 3.81
C LEU A 52 16.02 3.51 3.86
N THR A 53 15.73 4.31 2.83
CA THR A 53 16.13 5.73 2.80
C THR A 53 15.39 6.52 3.86
N ASN A 54 14.07 6.32 4.00
CA ASN A 54 13.26 6.97 5.03
C ASN A 54 13.71 6.59 6.45
N LEU A 55 13.96 5.30 6.71
CA LEU A 55 14.45 4.81 8.00
C LEU A 55 15.83 5.37 8.33
N THR A 56 16.76 5.37 7.37
CA THR A 56 18.10 5.94 7.56
C THR A 56 18.02 7.44 7.82
N GLY A 57 17.19 8.16 7.06
CA GLY A 57 16.93 9.58 7.26
C GLY A 57 16.32 9.87 8.65
N ALA A 58 15.41 9.01 9.12
CA ALA A 58 14.80 9.14 10.43
C ALA A 58 15.81 8.94 11.58
N ILE A 59 16.68 7.93 11.47
CA ILE A 59 17.72 7.66 12.46
C ILE A 59 18.76 8.78 12.48
N LEU A 60 19.27 9.19 11.31
CA LEU A 60 20.26 10.25 11.20
C LEU A 60 19.70 11.63 11.59
N GLY A 61 18.42 11.84 11.36
CA GLY A 61 17.69 13.04 11.76
C GLY A 61 17.37 13.10 13.25
N GLY A 62 17.53 12.00 13.99
CA GLY A 62 17.11 11.91 15.40
C GLY A 62 15.60 12.10 15.55
N LEU A 63 14.80 11.61 14.58
CA LEU A 63 13.35 11.76 14.61
C LEU A 63 12.72 10.97 15.76
N LEU A 64 11.46 11.29 16.05
CA LEU A 64 10.64 10.60 17.06
C LEU A 64 10.76 9.07 16.94
N PRO A 65 10.86 8.33 18.06
CA PRO A 65 10.93 6.86 18.05
C PRO A 65 9.80 6.20 17.26
N THR A 66 8.60 6.79 17.27
CA THR A 66 7.44 6.31 16.50
C THR A 66 7.71 6.28 15.00
N VAL A 67 8.37 7.31 14.44
CA VAL A 67 8.72 7.39 13.02
C VAL A 67 9.79 6.36 12.66
N ILE A 68 10.77 6.15 13.54
CA ILE A 68 11.82 5.14 13.34
C ILE A 68 11.21 3.73 13.37
N LEU A 69 10.35 3.43 14.36
CA LEU A 69 9.66 2.15 14.46
C LEU A 69 8.78 1.89 13.24
N LEU A 70 8.11 2.92 12.72
CA LEU A 70 7.29 2.81 11.52
C LEU A 70 8.13 2.53 10.27
N GLY A 71 9.27 3.20 10.10
CA GLY A 71 10.22 2.91 9.01
C GLY A 71 10.80 1.49 9.07
N ALA A 72 11.11 1.01 10.28
CA ALA A 72 11.57 -0.37 10.51
C ALA A 72 10.47 -1.39 10.19
N TYR A 73 9.21 -1.08 10.54
CA TYR A 73 8.05 -1.89 10.21
C TYR A 73 7.86 -2.04 8.70
N TYR A 74 7.88 -0.94 7.93
CA TYR A 74 7.72 -0.98 6.48
C TYR A 74 8.86 -1.76 5.80
N THR A 75 10.10 -1.49 6.20
CA THR A 75 11.28 -2.24 5.73
C THR A 75 11.11 -3.74 5.96
N THR A 76 10.60 -4.12 7.13
CA THR A 76 10.36 -5.54 7.45
C THR A 76 9.25 -6.14 6.56
N CYS A 77 8.17 -5.41 6.32
CA CYS A 77 7.08 -5.85 5.45
C CYS A 77 7.54 -6.07 4.00
N ASP A 78 8.38 -5.17 3.48
CA ASP A 78 8.96 -5.32 2.14
C ASP A 78 9.84 -6.56 2.03
N LEU A 79 10.67 -6.82 3.04
CA LEU A 79 11.50 -8.03 3.09
C LEU A 79 10.64 -9.31 3.15
N ILE A 80 9.53 -9.29 3.90
CA ILE A 80 8.57 -10.41 3.95
C ILE A 80 7.94 -10.63 2.57
N LEU A 81 7.50 -9.56 1.89
CA LEU A 81 6.91 -9.66 0.56
C LEU A 81 7.92 -10.19 -0.47
N LEU A 82 9.15 -9.66 -0.47
CA LEU A 82 10.21 -10.17 -1.36
C LEU A 82 10.51 -11.63 -1.07
N PHE A 83 10.61 -12.01 0.20
CA PHE A 83 10.81 -13.40 0.60
C PHE A 83 9.70 -14.30 0.06
N GLN A 84 8.42 -13.95 0.26
CA GLN A 84 7.29 -14.71 -0.28
C GLN A 84 7.37 -14.83 -1.81
N ILE A 85 7.64 -13.74 -2.51
CA ILE A 85 7.72 -13.75 -3.98
C ILE A 85 8.80 -14.73 -4.45
N TYR A 86 10.02 -14.64 -3.92
CA TYR A 86 11.11 -15.53 -4.32
C TYR A 86 10.87 -16.97 -3.88
N TYR A 87 10.37 -17.20 -2.66
CA TYR A 87 10.10 -18.52 -2.13
C TYR A 87 9.04 -19.26 -2.95
N TYR A 88 7.91 -18.63 -3.25
CA TYR A 88 6.84 -19.27 -4.01
C TYR A 88 7.20 -19.50 -5.47
N ARG A 89 7.91 -18.57 -6.11
CA ARG A 89 8.44 -18.76 -7.47
C ARG A 89 9.39 -19.93 -7.57
N TRP A 90 10.32 -20.01 -6.61
CA TRP A 90 11.27 -21.13 -6.53
C TRP A 90 10.55 -22.46 -6.27
N LYS A 91 9.58 -22.48 -5.34
CA LYS A 91 8.79 -23.66 -5.02
C LYS A 91 8.05 -24.19 -6.26
N ASN A 92 7.40 -23.31 -7.02
CA ASN A 92 6.62 -23.68 -8.20
C ASN A 92 7.54 -24.18 -9.32
N HIS A 93 8.64 -23.47 -9.61
CA HIS A 93 9.63 -23.92 -10.60
C HIS A 93 10.25 -25.28 -10.23
N ARG A 94 10.44 -25.57 -8.94
CA ARG A 94 10.93 -26.89 -8.50
C ARG A 94 9.90 -28.00 -8.72
N ILE A 95 8.63 -27.72 -8.43
CA ILE A 95 7.53 -28.68 -8.64
C ILE A 95 7.42 -29.00 -10.14
N GLU A 96 7.50 -27.99 -11.00
CA GLU A 96 7.51 -28.12 -12.47
C GLU A 96 8.70 -28.96 -12.94
N ALA A 97 9.92 -28.64 -12.49
CA ALA A 97 11.13 -29.37 -12.89
C ALA A 97 11.17 -30.85 -12.42
N THR A 98 10.43 -31.20 -11.36
CA THR A 98 10.40 -32.57 -10.82
C THR A 98 9.37 -33.45 -11.56
N HIS A 99 8.45 -32.85 -12.31
CA HIS A 99 7.40 -33.56 -13.06
C HIS A 99 7.32 -33.10 -14.53
N PRO A 100 8.38 -33.30 -15.34
CA PRO A 100 8.43 -32.83 -16.72
C PRO A 100 7.42 -33.53 -17.65
N ASP A 101 7.03 -34.78 -17.36
CA ASP A 101 6.11 -35.57 -18.20
C ASP A 101 4.63 -35.08 -18.16
N ARG A 102 4.34 -34.00 -17.44
CA ARG A 102 3.00 -33.36 -17.40
C ARG A 102 2.80 -32.30 -18.48
N GLU A 103 3.80 -32.01 -19.31
CA GLU A 103 3.68 -31.02 -20.40
C GLU A 103 2.77 -31.47 -21.57
N GLY A 104 2.34 -32.74 -21.61
CA GLY A 104 1.47 -33.29 -22.66
C GLY A 104 -0.02 -33.38 -22.35
N ASP A 105 -0.44 -33.16 -21.10
CA ASP A 105 -1.85 -33.27 -20.69
C ASP A 105 -2.42 -31.85 -20.52
N GLY A 106 -2.90 -31.30 -21.63
CA GLY A 106 -3.51 -29.98 -21.69
C GLY A 106 -4.63 -29.83 -20.66
N GLU A 107 -4.47 -28.82 -19.81
CA GLU A 107 -5.59 -28.02 -19.31
C GLU A 107 -6.72 -28.69 -18.47
N ARG A 108 -6.56 -29.88 -17.83
CA ARG A 108 -7.22 -30.31 -16.55
C ARG A 108 -7.28 -31.85 -16.33
N ALA A 109 -6.81 -32.28 -15.15
CA ALA A 109 -7.43 -33.24 -14.21
C ALA A 109 -7.42 -34.79 -14.43
N PRO A 110 -7.45 -35.58 -13.32
CA PRO A 110 -8.14 -36.86 -13.28
C PRO A 110 -9.64 -36.62 -13.50
N LEU A 111 -10.21 -37.29 -14.50
CA LEU A 111 -11.63 -37.36 -14.81
C LEU A 111 -12.43 -37.96 -13.63
N LEU A 112 -13.05 -37.12 -12.79
CA LEU A 112 -14.25 -37.46 -12.01
C LEU A 112 -14.87 -36.19 -11.39
N ASN A 113 -16.14 -35.99 -11.71
CA ASN A 113 -17.09 -34.91 -11.39
C ASN A 113 -17.02 -33.61 -12.21
N ASN A 114 -18.06 -33.48 -13.02
CA ASN A 114 -18.44 -32.39 -13.92
C ASN A 114 -18.97 -31.15 -13.16
N GLU A 115 -18.39 -30.85 -12.00
CA GLU A 115 -18.63 -29.59 -11.28
C GLU A 115 -17.36 -28.77 -11.43
N THR A 116 -17.28 -27.96 -12.49
CA THR A 116 -16.39 -26.81 -12.48
C THR A 116 -16.60 -26.10 -11.13
N PRO A 117 -15.56 -25.93 -10.29
CA PRO A 117 -15.69 -25.02 -9.16
C PRO A 117 -16.02 -23.68 -9.80
N ARG A 118 -17.29 -23.29 -9.75
CA ARG A 118 -17.71 -21.96 -10.12
C ARG A 118 -16.88 -21.10 -9.19
N GLU A 119 -15.90 -20.38 -9.73
CA GLU A 119 -15.25 -19.31 -8.99
C GLU A 119 -16.42 -18.41 -8.57
N GLU A 120 -16.87 -18.56 -7.32
CA GLU A 120 -18.00 -17.81 -6.80
C GLU A 120 -17.48 -16.38 -6.71
N THR A 121 -17.68 -15.63 -7.79
CA THR A 121 -17.39 -14.20 -7.85
C THR A 121 -18.05 -13.58 -6.64
N VAL A 122 -17.23 -13.16 -5.67
CA VAL A 122 -17.74 -12.61 -4.42
C VAL A 122 -18.65 -11.45 -4.81
N PRO A 123 -19.93 -11.47 -4.39
CA PRO A 123 -20.88 -10.45 -4.82
C PRO A 123 -20.34 -9.07 -4.48
N ALA A 124 -20.44 -8.10 -5.41
CA ALA A 124 -19.89 -6.76 -5.23
C ALA A 124 -20.31 -6.11 -3.89
N LYS A 125 -21.55 -6.37 -3.45
CA LYS A 125 -22.06 -5.91 -2.15
C LYS A 125 -21.27 -6.45 -0.96
N VAL A 126 -20.86 -7.72 -0.99
CA VAL A 126 -20.04 -8.35 0.06
C VAL A 126 -18.65 -7.73 0.07
N LEU A 127 -18.07 -7.48 -1.11
CA LEU A 127 -16.77 -6.82 -1.22
C LEU A 127 -16.80 -5.38 -0.69
N ILE A 128 -17.82 -4.60 -1.07
CA ILE A 128 -18.03 -3.24 -0.56
C ILE A 128 -18.20 -3.25 0.96
N LEU A 129 -19.01 -4.17 1.50
CA LEU A 129 -19.22 -4.28 2.93
C LEU A 129 -17.91 -4.62 3.67
N ARG A 130 -17.10 -5.55 3.13
CA ARG A 130 -15.80 -5.91 3.71
C ARG A 130 -14.86 -4.70 3.78
N TYR A 131 -14.71 -3.94 2.68
CA TYR A 131 -13.88 -2.73 2.68
C TYR A 131 -14.42 -1.63 3.58
N ALA A 132 -15.75 -1.45 3.63
CA ALA A 132 -16.37 -0.48 4.53
C ALA A 132 -16.13 -0.82 6.00
N CYS A 133 -16.30 -2.10 6.38
CA CYS A 133 -16.01 -2.56 7.74
C CYS A 133 -14.53 -2.40 8.09
N ALA A 134 -13.62 -2.74 7.16
CA ALA A 134 -12.19 -2.61 7.38
C ALA A 134 -11.78 -1.13 7.52
N LEU A 135 -12.34 -0.24 6.72
CA LEU A 135 -12.13 1.20 6.83
C LEU A 135 -12.67 1.75 8.15
N ALA A 136 -13.89 1.34 8.55
CA ALA A 136 -14.47 1.72 9.84
C ALA A 136 -13.60 1.27 11.02
N PHE A 137 -13.05 0.06 10.96
CA PHE A 137 -12.12 -0.45 11.96
C PHE A 137 -10.84 0.40 12.03
N VAL A 138 -10.23 0.73 10.90
CA VAL A 138 -9.01 1.56 10.87
C VAL A 138 -9.27 2.97 11.39
N ILE A 139 -10.41 3.58 11.03
CA ILE A 139 -10.82 4.88 11.57
C ILE A 139 -11.02 4.81 13.08
N PHE A 140 -11.68 3.76 13.58
CA PHE A 140 -11.86 3.54 15.00
C PHE A 140 -10.52 3.40 15.73
N VAL A 141 -9.60 2.58 15.23
CA VAL A 141 -8.27 2.40 15.83
C VAL A 141 -7.47 3.70 15.83
N GLY A 142 -7.46 4.44 14.72
CA GLY A 142 -6.75 5.73 14.63
C GLY A 142 -7.33 6.78 15.58
N THR A 143 -8.65 6.90 15.66
CA THR A 143 -9.32 7.83 16.59
C THR A 143 -9.14 7.43 18.06
N ALA A 144 -9.12 6.14 18.37
CA ALA A 144 -8.83 5.63 19.71
C ALA A 144 -7.37 5.87 20.10
N ALA A 145 -6.42 5.66 19.19
CA ALA A 145 -5.01 5.96 19.41
C ALA A 145 -4.81 7.46 19.72
N TRP A 146 -5.37 8.34 18.89
CA TRP A 146 -5.40 9.78 19.16
C TRP A 146 -6.02 10.10 20.53
N TRP A 147 -7.15 9.47 20.88
CA TRP A 147 -7.81 9.73 22.16
C TRP A 147 -6.92 9.42 23.37
N ILE A 148 -6.09 8.37 23.26
CA ILE A 148 -5.16 7.96 24.31
C ILE A 148 -3.98 8.93 24.40
N THR A 149 -3.51 9.48 23.27
CA THR A 149 -2.31 10.34 23.21
C THR A 149 -2.61 11.84 23.23
N LYS A 150 -3.87 12.26 23.10
CA LYS A 150 -4.27 13.67 22.94
C LYS A 150 -3.78 14.60 24.04
N ASP A 151 -3.58 14.08 25.26
CA ASP A 151 -3.16 14.86 26.43
C ASP A 151 -1.61 15.01 26.48
N ASP A 152 -0.87 14.10 25.83
CA ASP A 152 0.59 14.13 25.67
C ASP A 152 1.03 14.90 24.40
N GLU A 153 0.13 15.08 23.41
CA GLU A 153 0.40 15.80 22.15
C GLU A 153 0.71 17.31 22.32
N GLY A 154 0.62 17.85 23.54
CA GLY A 154 0.91 19.25 23.85
C GLY A 154 2.38 19.66 23.78
N GLU A 155 3.32 18.71 23.79
CA GLU A 155 4.78 18.96 23.76
C GLU A 155 5.48 18.50 22.47
N ASP A 156 4.89 17.61 21.66
CA ASP A 156 5.61 16.88 20.61
C ASP A 156 5.60 17.55 19.21
N THR A 157 4.85 18.64 19.02
CA THR A 157 4.84 19.35 17.71
C THR A 157 6.14 20.11 17.46
N ASP A 158 6.86 20.44 18.53
CA ASP A 158 8.07 21.27 18.48
C ASP A 158 9.25 20.55 17.83
N LEU A 159 9.28 19.21 17.78
CA LEU A 159 10.40 18.45 17.20
C LEU A 159 10.50 18.56 15.66
N VAL A 160 9.37 18.74 14.96
CA VAL A 160 9.39 19.02 13.51
C VAL A 160 9.74 20.48 13.25
N ASP A 161 9.30 21.40 14.11
CA ASP A 161 9.63 22.82 14.00
C ASP A 161 11.12 23.08 14.32
N ASP A 162 11.72 22.38 15.29
CA ASP A 162 13.14 22.47 15.66
C ASP A 162 14.08 21.93 14.55
N LEU A 163 13.58 20.99 13.72
CA LEU A 163 14.25 20.56 12.49
C LEU A 163 14.15 21.59 11.35
N THR A 164 13.21 22.53 11.43
CA THR A 164 13.00 23.57 10.41
C THR A 164 13.74 24.88 10.71
N GLU A 165 14.20 25.12 11.94
CA GLU A 165 15.03 26.29 12.29
C GLU A 165 16.53 26.04 12.11
N GLY A 166 16.97 25.96 10.83
CA GLY A 166 18.37 26.22 10.44
C GLY A 166 19.23 25.03 9.95
N LYS A 167 20.10 25.33 8.98
CA LYS A 167 21.13 24.49 8.28
C LYS A 167 20.73 23.14 7.66
N LYS A 168 19.60 22.53 8.01
CA LYS A 168 19.13 21.23 7.45
C LYS A 168 17.84 21.28 6.61
N TRP A 169 17.26 22.47 6.39
CA TRP A 169 16.04 22.62 5.57
C TRP A 169 16.16 21.98 4.17
N TRP A 170 17.26 22.22 3.48
CA TRP A 170 17.50 21.65 2.14
C TRP A 170 17.57 20.12 2.17
N TYR A 171 18.09 19.54 3.25
CA TYR A 171 18.18 18.09 3.44
C TYR A 171 16.77 17.49 3.62
N ILE A 172 15.92 18.13 4.41
CA ILE A 172 14.53 17.75 4.62
C ILE A 172 13.75 17.81 3.31
N GLN A 173 13.90 18.89 2.53
CA GLN A 173 13.29 19.01 1.21
C GLN A 173 13.80 17.92 0.26
N PHE A 174 15.11 17.69 0.22
CA PHE A 174 15.70 16.63 -0.60
C PHE A 174 15.11 15.26 -0.25
N LEU A 175 15.04 14.90 1.03
CA LEU A 175 14.43 13.65 1.48
C LEU A 175 12.96 13.55 1.06
N GLY A 176 12.16 14.59 1.29
CA GLY A 176 10.73 14.59 0.93
C GLY A 176 10.52 14.38 -0.58
N TRP A 177 11.26 15.10 -1.42
CA TRP A 177 11.15 14.97 -2.88
C TRP A 177 11.75 13.66 -3.42
N SER A 178 12.85 13.17 -2.85
CA SER A 178 13.41 11.86 -3.20
C SER A 178 12.45 10.73 -2.85
N SER A 179 11.84 10.77 -1.66
CA SER A 179 10.83 9.81 -1.22
C SER A 179 9.61 9.82 -2.15
N ALA A 180 9.12 11.01 -2.49
CA ALA A 180 8.04 11.17 -3.47
C ALA A 180 8.41 10.54 -4.83
N LEU A 181 9.61 10.81 -5.35
CA LEU A 181 10.06 10.24 -6.63
C LEU A 181 10.15 8.70 -6.59
N LEU A 182 10.69 8.12 -5.52
CA LEU A 182 10.80 6.67 -5.37
C LEU A 182 9.41 6.02 -5.29
N PHE A 183 8.54 6.54 -4.43
CA PHE A 183 7.21 5.98 -4.25
C PHE A 183 6.35 6.11 -5.49
N LEU A 184 6.41 7.24 -6.20
CA LEU A 184 5.72 7.40 -7.50
C LEU A 184 6.34 6.50 -8.56
N GLY A 185 7.67 6.45 -8.63
CA GLY A 185 8.41 5.61 -9.55
C GLY A 185 8.10 4.13 -9.39
N ALA A 186 7.87 3.66 -8.16
CA ALA A 186 7.51 2.26 -7.88
C ALA A 186 6.21 1.85 -8.58
N ARG A 187 5.20 2.73 -8.65
CA ARG A 187 3.88 2.40 -9.23
C ARG A 187 3.97 2.09 -10.73
N VAL A 188 4.91 2.68 -11.45
CA VAL A 188 5.09 2.48 -12.90
C VAL A 188 5.33 0.99 -13.24
N PRO A 189 6.31 0.29 -12.64
CA PRO A 189 6.47 -1.15 -12.79
C PRO A 189 5.21 -1.98 -12.53
N GLN A 190 4.41 -1.64 -11.51
CA GLN A 190 3.18 -2.39 -11.21
C GLN A 190 2.11 -2.13 -12.28
N ILE A 191 1.92 -0.88 -12.69
CA ILE A 191 0.98 -0.51 -13.76
C ILE A 191 1.33 -1.25 -15.06
N LEU A 192 2.61 -1.31 -15.41
CA LEU A 192 3.10 -2.04 -16.59
C LEU A 192 2.91 -3.56 -16.45
N LYS A 193 3.11 -4.11 -15.24
CA LYS A 193 2.83 -5.52 -14.97
C LYS A 193 1.34 -5.83 -15.11
N ASN A 194 0.47 -4.96 -14.61
CA ASN A 194 -0.98 -5.12 -14.70
C ASN A 194 -1.47 -5.16 -16.14
N PHE A 195 -0.90 -4.36 -17.05
CA PHE A 195 -1.24 -4.43 -18.47
C PHE A 195 -0.95 -5.80 -19.11
N LYS A 196 0.05 -6.53 -18.59
CA LYS A 196 0.44 -7.85 -19.10
C LYS A 196 -0.30 -9.00 -18.40
N THR A 197 -0.48 -8.88 -17.10
CA THR A 197 -1.00 -9.94 -16.22
C THR A 197 -2.47 -9.79 -15.88
N ARG A 198 -3.13 -8.72 -16.37
CA ARG A 198 -4.55 -8.41 -16.11
C ARG A 198 -4.89 -8.37 -14.61
N CYS A 199 -3.91 -8.03 -13.76
CA CYS A 199 -3.99 -7.99 -12.30
C CYS A 199 -4.17 -9.35 -11.59
N GLU A 200 -3.84 -10.46 -12.24
CA GLU A 200 -3.92 -11.79 -11.62
C GLU A 200 -2.99 -11.91 -10.39
N GLY A 201 -3.53 -12.39 -9.26
CA GLY A 201 -2.80 -12.55 -7.99
C GLY A 201 -2.48 -11.25 -7.23
N LEU A 202 -2.93 -10.10 -7.72
CA LEU A 202 -2.75 -8.80 -7.06
C LEU A 202 -3.91 -8.53 -6.09
N SER A 203 -3.60 -8.18 -4.84
CA SER A 203 -4.61 -7.79 -3.86
C SER A 203 -5.02 -6.33 -4.06
N PRO A 204 -6.28 -6.01 -4.46
CA PRO A 204 -6.75 -4.63 -4.59
C PRO A 204 -6.78 -3.89 -3.24
N ALA A 205 -6.83 -4.62 -2.13
CA ALA A 205 -6.82 -4.06 -0.78
C ALA A 205 -5.53 -3.28 -0.45
N LEU A 206 -4.39 -3.71 -0.99
CA LEU A 206 -3.10 -3.02 -0.84
C LEU A 206 -3.20 -1.55 -1.31
N PHE A 207 -3.75 -1.35 -2.51
CA PHE A 207 -3.92 -0.02 -3.10
C PHE A 207 -5.05 0.77 -2.44
N PHE A 208 -6.12 0.10 -2.02
CA PHE A 208 -7.20 0.73 -1.28
C PHE A 208 -6.70 1.37 0.03
N PHE A 209 -5.97 0.63 0.86
CA PHE A 209 -5.41 1.18 2.10
C PHE A 209 -4.33 2.24 1.85
N SER A 210 -3.52 2.08 0.80
CA SER A 210 -2.58 3.12 0.36
C SER A 210 -3.29 4.43 0.00
N ILE A 211 -4.43 4.37 -0.71
CA ILE A 211 -5.25 5.55 -1.01
C ILE A 211 -5.78 6.18 0.29
N CYS A 212 -6.36 5.38 1.19
CA CYS A 212 -6.90 5.89 2.45
C CYS A 212 -5.82 6.56 3.31
N GLY A 213 -4.65 5.93 3.46
CA GLY A 213 -3.52 6.47 4.20
C GLY A 213 -2.99 7.77 3.60
N ASN A 214 -2.69 7.79 2.30
CA ASN A 214 -2.20 8.99 1.62
C ASN A 214 -3.23 10.14 1.62
N THR A 215 -4.52 9.83 1.46
CA THR A 215 -5.58 10.85 1.49
C THR A 215 -5.69 11.47 2.88
N THR A 216 -5.76 10.65 3.94
CA THR A 216 -5.86 11.14 5.31
C THR A 216 -4.60 11.89 5.74
N TYR A 217 -3.42 11.45 5.31
CA TYR A 217 -2.18 12.19 5.52
C TYR A 217 -2.16 13.56 4.83
N ALA A 218 -2.49 13.62 3.53
CA ALA A 218 -2.57 14.89 2.81
C ALA A 218 -3.59 15.84 3.44
N LEU A 219 -4.74 15.32 3.85
CA LEU A 219 -5.76 16.09 4.57
C LEU A 219 -5.27 16.55 5.95
N SER A 220 -4.44 15.76 6.65
CA SER A 220 -3.86 16.17 7.95
C SER A 220 -2.98 17.41 7.83
N ILE A 221 -2.17 17.49 6.76
CA ILE A 221 -1.32 18.65 6.45
C ILE A 221 -2.22 19.86 6.16
N CYS A 222 -3.19 19.73 5.26
CA CYS A 222 -4.10 20.82 4.92
C CYS A 222 -4.96 21.27 6.12
N ALA A 223 -5.36 20.36 7.00
CA ALA A 223 -6.11 20.66 8.21
C ALA A 223 -5.25 21.40 9.25
N LYS A 224 -3.93 21.15 9.29
CA LYS A 224 -3.00 21.87 10.18
C LYS A 224 -2.90 23.33 9.78
N SER A 225 -2.62 23.61 8.50
CA SER A 225 -2.53 24.97 7.97
C SER A 225 -2.63 24.99 6.44
N MET A 226 -3.29 26.02 5.90
CA MET A 226 -3.34 26.34 4.46
C MET A 226 -2.44 27.53 4.10
N ASP A 227 -1.56 27.93 5.02
CA ASP A 227 -0.57 28.96 4.76
C ASP A 227 0.45 28.51 3.70
N LYS A 228 0.85 29.44 2.83
CA LYS A 228 1.73 29.13 1.68
C LYS A 228 3.08 28.60 2.12
N ASP A 229 3.68 29.17 3.17
CA ASP A 229 5.01 28.78 3.61
C ASP A 229 4.97 27.39 4.25
N TYR A 230 3.92 27.09 5.00
CA TYR A 230 3.68 25.75 5.56
C TYR A 230 3.50 24.69 4.45
N LEU A 231 2.72 24.99 3.42
CA LEU A 231 2.49 24.05 2.30
C LEU A 231 3.75 23.83 1.47
N ILE A 232 4.56 24.86 1.25
CA ILE A 232 5.85 24.72 0.55
C ILE A 232 6.80 23.83 1.36
N LYS A 233 6.88 24.03 2.69
CA LYS A 233 7.67 23.16 3.57
C LYS A 233 7.24 21.70 3.46
N ASN A 234 5.94 21.43 3.33
CA ASN A 234 5.38 20.08 3.20
C ASN A 234 5.19 19.62 1.74
N GLY A 235 5.69 20.38 0.76
CA GLY A 235 5.33 20.22 -0.65
C GLY A 235 5.67 18.85 -1.24
N GLY A 236 6.86 18.31 -0.91
CA GLY A 236 7.28 16.98 -1.38
C GLY A 236 6.36 15.85 -0.90
N TRP A 237 5.99 15.88 0.39
CA TRP A 237 5.06 14.91 0.98
C TRP A 237 3.66 15.04 0.39
N LEU A 238 3.16 16.27 0.25
CA LEU A 238 1.83 16.51 -0.31
C LEU A 238 1.75 16.07 -1.79
N ALA A 239 2.78 16.40 -2.58
CA ALA A 239 2.87 15.98 -3.97
C ALA A 239 3.00 14.46 -4.09
N GLY A 240 3.85 13.83 -3.27
CA GLY A 240 4.01 12.39 -3.20
C GLY A 240 2.68 11.70 -2.92
N SER A 241 1.99 12.09 -1.85
CA SER A 241 0.72 11.48 -1.46
C SER A 241 -0.40 11.71 -2.48
N ALA A 242 -0.57 12.93 -3.00
CA ALA A 242 -1.61 13.21 -3.98
C ALA A 242 -1.39 12.45 -5.30
N CYS A 243 -0.16 12.43 -5.82
CA CYS A 243 0.17 11.70 -7.03
C CYS A 243 0.09 10.17 -6.81
N THR A 244 0.46 9.68 -5.63
CA THR A 244 0.30 8.25 -5.29
C THR A 244 -1.18 7.86 -5.27
N VAL A 245 -2.06 8.66 -4.67
CA VAL A 245 -3.50 8.43 -4.71
C VAL A 245 -4.00 8.32 -6.14
N PHE A 246 -3.57 9.23 -7.02
CA PHE A 246 -3.95 9.18 -8.44
C PHE A 246 -3.50 7.88 -9.13
N LEU A 247 -2.24 7.47 -8.94
CA LEU A 247 -1.71 6.25 -9.54
C LEU A 247 -2.35 4.97 -8.97
N ASP A 248 -2.64 4.95 -7.67
CA ASP A 248 -3.27 3.81 -7.02
C ASP A 248 -4.74 3.69 -7.46
N ILE A 249 -5.46 4.81 -7.65
CA ILE A 249 -6.79 4.81 -8.29
C ILE A 249 -6.70 4.24 -9.70
N PHE A 250 -5.69 4.62 -10.48
CA PHE A 250 -5.47 4.07 -11.81
C PHE A 250 -5.27 2.53 -11.78
N VAL A 251 -4.50 2.02 -10.81
CA VAL A 251 -4.34 0.56 -10.59
C VAL A 251 -5.68 -0.11 -10.25
N LEU A 252 -6.50 0.48 -9.36
CA LEU A 252 -7.83 -0.06 -9.05
C LEU A 252 -8.79 -0.02 -10.25
N CYS A 253 -8.67 0.97 -11.13
CA CYS A 253 -9.39 1.02 -12.39
C CYS A 253 -8.94 -0.10 -13.34
N GLN A 254 -7.63 -0.40 -13.44
CA GLN A 254 -7.14 -1.58 -14.19
C GLN A 254 -7.76 -2.87 -13.65
N PHE A 255 -7.75 -3.05 -12.33
CA PHE A 255 -8.34 -4.22 -11.68
C PHE A 255 -9.83 -4.38 -12.03
N SER A 256 -10.61 -3.30 -11.88
CA SER A 256 -12.04 -3.30 -12.15
C SER A 256 -12.36 -3.57 -13.63
N TYR A 257 -11.59 -2.96 -14.53
CA TYR A 257 -11.74 -3.13 -15.97
C TYR A 257 -11.45 -4.57 -16.42
N TYR A 258 -10.32 -5.15 -16.00
CA TYR A 258 -9.95 -6.51 -16.39
C TYR A 258 -10.94 -7.54 -15.85
N ARG A 259 -11.36 -7.38 -14.59
CA ARG A 259 -12.37 -8.27 -14.00
C ARG A 259 -13.70 -8.21 -14.75
N TYR A 260 -14.17 -7.01 -15.11
CA TYR A 260 -15.37 -6.85 -15.92
C TYR A 260 -15.21 -7.48 -17.32
N SER A 261 -14.07 -7.23 -17.98
CA SER A 261 -13.77 -7.82 -19.28
C SER A 261 -13.82 -9.35 -19.22
N ASP A 262 -13.18 -9.97 -18.22
CA ASP A 262 -13.17 -11.42 -18.07
C ASP A 262 -14.56 -11.99 -17.76
N GLU A 263 -15.36 -11.30 -16.94
CA GLU A 263 -16.77 -11.65 -16.69
C GLU A 263 -17.62 -11.60 -17.99
N VAL A 264 -17.39 -10.62 -18.87
CA VAL A 264 -18.11 -10.51 -20.16
C VAL A 264 -17.72 -11.62 -21.13
N HIS A 265 -16.41 -11.91 -21.27
CA HIS A 265 -15.95 -12.98 -22.16
C HIS A 265 -16.44 -14.35 -21.69
N ALA A 266 -16.44 -14.60 -20.38
CA ALA A 266 -16.97 -15.84 -19.80
C ALA A 266 -18.47 -16.04 -20.09
N ARG A 267 -19.26 -14.96 -20.09
CA ARG A 267 -20.70 -15.02 -20.46
C ARG A 267 -20.90 -15.23 -21.95
N ALA A 268 -20.04 -14.65 -22.80
CA ALA A 268 -20.16 -14.75 -24.25
C ALA A 268 -19.68 -16.10 -24.81
N GLY A 269 -18.71 -16.76 -24.18
CA GLY A 269 -18.20 -18.08 -24.59
C GLY A 269 -18.92 -19.28 -23.97
N GLY A 270 -19.88 -19.06 -23.07
CA GLY A 270 -20.64 -20.09 -22.36
C GLY A 270 -22.05 -20.35 -22.88
N GLY A 271 -22.40 -19.86 -24.09
CA GLY A 271 -23.68 -20.08 -24.75
C GLY A 271 -23.48 -20.69 -26.14
#